data_AF-A0A480A1D7-F1
#
_entry.id   AF-A0A480A1D7-F1
#
_cell.length_a   1.000
_cell.length_b   1.000
_cell.length_c   1.000
_cell.angle_alpha   90.00
_cell.angle_beta   90.00
_cell.angle_gamma   90.00
#
_symmetry.space_group_name_H-M   'P 1'
#
loop_
_entity.id
_entity.type
_entity.pdbx_description
1 polymer ?
#
loop_
_entity_poly.entity_id
_entity_poly.type
_entity_poly.pdbx_seq_one_letter_code
_entity_poly.pdbx_strand_id
1 'polypeptide(L)'
;MNLKRLLLTAAITTACIVSTNLQAKADTYRAGKFTVTIDSDVYVGCDQKNRCIRLEDGTGWRDQGYRGITWSNGDYYYSVSWKEDSNEGMYLTIVHNNKRILREKMVAIEKNLLKVDLK
;
A
#
# COMPACT_ATOMS: atom_id res chain seq x y z
N MET A 1 16.00 65.84 -26.77
CA MET A 1 14.82 65.40 -27.53
C MET A 1 14.53 63.95 -27.14
N ASN A 2 13.26 63.65 -26.87
CA ASN A 2 12.73 62.47 -26.19
C ASN A 2 13.19 61.10 -26.72
N LEU A 3 13.51 60.16 -25.81
CA LEU A 3 13.19 58.75 -26.06
C LEU A 3 12.80 58.02 -24.76
N LYS A 4 11.49 58.12 -24.51
CA LYS A 4 10.56 57.09 -24.03
C LYS A 4 11.11 55.93 -23.16
N ARG A 5 10.59 55.94 -21.92
CA ARG A 5 10.31 54.78 -21.05
C ARG A 5 10.09 53.48 -21.82
N LEU A 6 10.83 52.44 -21.47
CA LEU A 6 10.42 51.05 -21.65
C LEU A 6 10.50 50.39 -20.26
N LEU A 7 9.37 50.28 -19.57
CA LEU A 7 9.24 49.45 -18.38
C LEU A 7 9.03 48.01 -18.87
N LEU A 8 10.05 47.16 -18.74
CA LEU A 8 9.86 45.71 -18.88
C LEU A 8 9.17 45.20 -17.62
N THR A 9 7.85 45.01 -17.70
CA THR A 9 7.11 44.26 -16.68
C THR A 9 7.35 42.77 -16.93
N ALA A 10 8.31 42.18 -16.23
CA ALA A 10 8.49 40.73 -16.22
C ALA A 10 7.30 40.09 -15.48
N ALA A 11 6.35 39.54 -16.23
CA ALA A 11 5.29 38.72 -15.66
C ALA A 11 5.90 37.40 -15.21
N ILE A 12 6.11 37.24 -13.90
CA ILE A 12 6.46 35.96 -13.30
C ILE A 12 5.19 35.11 -13.34
N THR A 13 5.04 34.27 -14.37
CA THR A 13 4.03 33.22 -14.37
C THR A 13 4.48 32.14 -13.38
N THR A 14 4.09 32.32 -12.12
CA THR A 14 4.16 31.26 -11.11
C THR A 14 3.18 30.17 -11.52
N ALA A 15 3.65 29.20 -12.31
CA ALA A 15 2.91 27.96 -12.51
C ALA A 15 2.88 27.26 -11.15
N CYS A 16 1.76 27.37 -10.42
CA CYS A 16 1.48 26.48 -9.31
C CYS A 16 1.43 25.06 -9.88
N ILE A 17 2.53 24.33 -9.73
CA ILE A 17 2.56 22.90 -9.93
C ILE A 17 1.56 22.34 -8.91
N VAL A 18 0.36 22.02 -9.37
CA VAL A 18 -0.57 21.20 -8.61
C VAL A 18 0.06 19.82 -8.58
N SER A 19 0.93 19.59 -7.60
CA SER A 19 1.39 18.26 -7.26
C SER A 19 0.17 17.51 -6.74
N THR A 20 -0.48 16.77 -7.63
CA THR A 20 -1.41 15.73 -7.24
C THR A 20 -0.59 14.68 -6.50
N ASN A 21 -0.52 14.81 -5.17
CA ASN A 21 -0.17 13.70 -4.30
C ASN A 21 -1.26 12.63 -4.54
N LEU A 22 -1.05 11.78 -5.53
CA LEU A 22 -1.70 10.49 -5.63
C LEU A 22 -1.17 9.70 -4.44
N GLN A 23 -1.77 9.94 -3.27
CA GLN A 23 -1.52 9.13 -2.10
C GLN A 23 -2.09 7.76 -2.44
N ALA A 24 -1.22 6.83 -2.84
CA ALA A 24 -1.58 5.45 -3.08
C ALA A 24 -2.36 4.99 -1.84
N LYS A 25 -3.61 4.60 -2.05
CA LYS A 25 -4.50 4.27 -0.96
C LYS A 25 -3.99 2.96 -0.37
N ALA A 26 -3.42 3.01 0.83
CA ALA A 26 -3.04 1.80 1.56
C ALA A 26 -4.24 0.85 1.62
N ASP A 27 -4.06 -0.38 1.13
CA ASP A 27 -5.13 -1.36 1.07
C ASP A 27 -5.17 -2.15 2.38
N THR A 28 -6.37 -2.24 2.97
CA THR A 28 -6.59 -2.95 4.23
C THR A 28 -7.42 -4.21 4.01
N TYR A 29 -6.98 -5.31 4.59
CA TYR A 29 -7.55 -6.63 4.47
C TYR A 29 -7.78 -7.26 5.83
N ARG A 30 -8.75 -8.16 5.89
CA ARG A 30 -8.89 -9.14 6.95
C ARG A 30 -8.23 -10.46 6.52
N ALA A 31 -7.38 -11.02 7.37
CA ALA A 31 -6.77 -12.33 7.20
C ALA A 31 -7.02 -13.16 8.47
N GLY A 32 -8.11 -13.93 8.47
CA GLY A 32 -8.60 -14.62 9.67
C GLY A 32 -8.89 -13.65 10.83
N LYS A 33 -8.04 -13.70 11.86
CA LYS A 33 -8.11 -12.85 13.06
C LYS A 33 -7.26 -11.58 12.99
N PHE A 34 -6.48 -11.40 11.92
CA PHE A 34 -5.59 -10.27 11.73
C PHE A 34 -6.21 -9.23 10.80
N THR A 35 -5.86 -7.97 11.05
CA THR A 35 -6.02 -6.88 10.08
C THR A 35 -4.65 -6.60 9.47
N VAL A 36 -4.59 -6.56 8.14
CA VAL A 36 -3.36 -6.33 7.39
C VAL A 36 -3.54 -5.08 6.54
N THR A 37 -2.64 -4.12 6.66
CA THR A 37 -2.56 -2.97 5.76
C THR A 37 -1.25 -3.06 4.98
N ILE A 38 -1.33 -2.92 3.67
CA ILE A 38 -0.17 -2.88 2.78
C ILE A 38 -0.15 -1.54 2.08
N ASP A 39 0.99 -0.87 2.16
CA ASP A 39 1.25 0.39 1.46
C ASP A 39 2.61 0.29 0.79
N SER A 40 2.63 0.15 -0.54
CA SER A 40 3.84 -0.15 -1.32
C SER A 40 4.56 -1.40 -0.81
N ASP A 41 5.66 -1.22 -0.08
CA ASP A 41 6.58 -2.20 0.47
C ASP A 41 6.55 -2.19 2.01
N VAL A 42 5.54 -1.55 2.61
CA VAL A 42 5.30 -1.53 4.05
C VAL A 42 4.15 -2.47 4.40
N TYR A 43 4.38 -3.33 5.39
CA TYR A 43 3.38 -4.19 5.99
C TYR A 43 3.02 -3.71 7.40
N VAL A 44 1.72 -3.59 7.68
CA VAL A 44 1.21 -3.43 9.05
C VAL A 44 0.25 -4.57 9.36
N GLY A 45 0.57 -5.39 10.35
CA GLY A 45 -0.28 -6.48 10.81
C GLY A 45 -0.71 -6.26 12.25
N CYS A 46 -2.02 -6.21 12.51
CA CYS A 46 -2.61 -6.06 13.84
C CYS A 46 -3.38 -7.31 14.25
N ASP A 47 -3.23 -7.73 15.50
CA ASP A 47 -4.07 -8.79 16.09
C ASP A 47 -5.43 -8.28 16.57
N GLN A 48 -6.27 -9.15 17.12
CA GLN A 48 -7.60 -8.80 17.63
C GLN A 48 -7.59 -7.85 18.82
N LYS A 49 -6.44 -7.68 19.50
CA LYS A 49 -6.25 -6.74 20.60
C LYS A 49 -5.64 -5.43 20.11
N ASN A 50 -5.60 -5.22 18.79
CA ASN A 50 -5.00 -4.05 18.14
C ASN A 50 -3.51 -3.86 18.46
N ARG A 51 -2.80 -4.97 18.76
CA ARG A 51 -1.34 -4.96 18.86
C ARG A 51 -0.78 -5.14 17.47
N CYS A 52 -0.07 -4.14 17.00
CA CYS A 52 0.39 -4.06 15.62
C CYS A 52 1.92 -4.21 15.53
N ILE A 53 2.36 -4.88 14.47
CA ILE A 53 3.74 -4.81 14.00
C ILE A 53 3.74 -4.03 12.68
N ARG A 54 4.82 -3.28 12.45
CA ARG A 54 5.07 -2.59 11.18
C ARG A 54 6.43 -3.00 10.67
N LEU A 55 6.47 -3.47 9.43
CA LEU A 55 7.67 -3.97 8.75
C LEU A 55 7.85 -3.17 7.46
N GLU A 56 9.07 -2.69 7.23
CA GLU A 56 9.46 -1.92 6.04
C GLU A 56 10.26 -2.79 5.07
N ASP A 57 10.58 -2.22 3.91
CA ASP A 57 11.51 -2.79 2.93
C ASP A 57 11.12 -4.21 2.45
N GLY A 58 9.84 -4.41 2.18
CA GLY A 58 9.31 -5.67 1.65
C GLY A 58 9.97 -6.06 0.33
N THR A 59 10.42 -7.31 0.23
CA THR A 59 11.04 -7.83 -0.99
C THR A 59 9.98 -8.47 -1.88
N GLY A 60 9.74 -7.88 -3.05
CA GLY A 60 8.86 -8.43 -4.08
C GLY A 60 9.48 -9.63 -4.79
N TRP A 61 8.66 -10.62 -5.15
CA TRP A 61 9.10 -11.83 -5.85
C TRP A 61 8.02 -12.36 -6.81
N ARG A 62 8.46 -13.18 -7.76
CA ARG A 62 7.60 -14.00 -8.64
C ARG A 62 8.20 -15.39 -8.76
N ASP A 63 7.39 -16.41 -8.52
CA ASP A 63 7.81 -17.81 -8.64
C ASP A 63 6.60 -18.71 -8.93
N GLN A 64 6.78 -19.70 -9.80
CA GLN A 64 5.76 -20.72 -10.12
C GLN A 64 4.34 -20.17 -10.44
N GLY A 65 4.25 -19.04 -11.13
CA GLY A 65 2.97 -18.39 -11.45
C GLY A 65 2.31 -17.67 -10.26
N TYR A 66 3.04 -17.47 -9.17
CA TYR A 66 2.67 -16.60 -8.06
C TYR A 66 3.49 -15.33 -8.07
N ARG A 67 2.88 -14.25 -7.59
CA ARG A 67 3.54 -13.00 -7.27
C ARG A 67 3.30 -12.67 -5.80
N GLY A 68 4.27 -12.05 -5.15
CA GLY A 68 4.14 -11.67 -3.76
C GLY A 68 5.18 -10.67 -3.29
N ILE A 69 5.05 -10.33 -2.01
CA ILE A 69 6.00 -9.51 -1.25
C ILE A 69 6.22 -10.21 0.09
N THR A 70 7.46 -10.22 0.57
CA THR A 70 7.84 -10.82 1.85
C THR A 70 8.60 -9.82 2.73
N TRP A 71 8.25 -9.82 4.01
CA TRP A 71 8.90 -9.06 5.07
C TRP A 71 9.51 -10.01 6.10
N SER A 72 10.64 -9.60 6.68
CA SER A 72 11.35 -10.39 7.68
C SER A 72 11.32 -9.70 9.04
N ASN A 73 11.22 -10.46 10.11
CA ASN A 73 11.31 -9.98 11.49
C ASN A 73 11.93 -11.06 12.38
N GLY A 74 13.27 -11.07 12.49
CA GLY A 74 14.00 -12.18 13.11
C GLY A 74 13.71 -13.50 12.39
N ASP A 75 13.32 -14.52 13.14
CA ASP A 75 12.99 -15.85 12.60
C ASP A 75 11.61 -15.95 11.94
N TYR A 76 10.88 -14.83 11.86
CA TYR A 76 9.57 -14.75 11.23
C TYR A 76 9.65 -14.16 9.82
N TYR A 77 8.91 -14.77 8.91
CA TYR A 77 8.62 -14.21 7.58
C TYR A 77 7.12 -14.02 7.42
N TYR A 78 6.75 -12.85 6.90
CA TYR A 78 5.38 -12.48 6.58
C TYR A 78 5.32 -12.31 5.07
N SER A 79 4.52 -13.11 4.39
CA SER A 79 4.41 -13.06 2.93
C SER A 79 2.97 -12.86 2.51
N VAL A 80 2.77 -11.90 1.62
CA VAL A 80 1.50 -11.73 0.91
C VAL A 80 1.72 -12.18 -0.52
N SER A 81 0.87 -13.06 -1.01
CA SER A 81 1.01 -13.64 -2.35
C SER A 81 -0.33 -13.91 -2.99
N TRP A 82 -0.39 -13.82 -4.32
CA TRP A 82 -1.50 -14.23 -5.14
C TRP A 82 -1.00 -14.99 -6.36
N LYS A 83 -1.86 -15.87 -6.87
CA LYS A 83 -1.60 -16.55 -8.13
C LYS A 83 -1.90 -15.58 -9.27
N GLU A 84 -0.96 -15.42 -10.19
CA GLU A 84 -1.17 -14.63 -11.40
C GLU A 84 -2.24 -15.32 -12.25
N ASP A 85 -3.04 -14.52 -12.98
CA ASP A 85 -4.13 -14.99 -13.84
C ASP A 85 -5.21 -15.85 -13.14
N SER A 86 -5.38 -15.69 -11.83
CA SER A 86 -6.38 -16.42 -11.04
C SER A 86 -7.21 -15.49 -10.16
N ASN A 87 -8.49 -15.85 -9.99
CA ASN A 87 -9.43 -15.19 -9.09
C ASN A 87 -9.43 -15.79 -7.67
N GLU A 88 -8.43 -16.62 -7.33
CA GLU A 88 -8.27 -17.22 -6.00
C GLU A 88 -8.10 -16.17 -4.88
N GLY A 89 -7.59 -14.99 -5.24
CA GLY A 89 -7.35 -13.88 -4.32
C GLY A 89 -5.98 -13.95 -3.64
N MET A 90 -5.72 -13.00 -2.74
CA MET A 90 -4.47 -12.89 -1.99
C MET A 90 -4.50 -13.73 -0.72
N TYR A 91 -3.32 -14.17 -0.30
CA TYR A 91 -3.12 -14.93 0.93
C TYR A 91 -2.00 -14.30 1.77
N LEU A 92 -2.22 -14.22 3.08
CA LEU A 92 -1.18 -13.99 4.07
C LEU A 92 -0.62 -15.34 4.51
N THR A 93 0.69 -15.51 4.41
CA THR A 93 1.43 -16.65 4.96
C THR A 93 2.40 -16.13 6.01
N ILE A 94 2.43 -16.78 7.18
CA ILE A 94 3.44 -16.51 8.22
C ILE A 94 4.24 -17.78 8.45
N VAL A 95 5.56 -17.64 8.41
CA VAL A 95 6.53 -18.71 8.64
C VAL A 95 7.36 -18.33 9.86
N HIS A 96 7.64 -19.31 10.73
CA HIS A 96 8.56 -19.17 11.84
C HIS A 96 9.51 -20.37 11.82
N ASN A 97 10.84 -20.12 11.84
CA ASN A 97 11.85 -21.18 11.76
C ASN A 97 11.61 -22.16 10.59
N ASN A 98 11.40 -21.63 9.39
CA ASN A 98 11.09 -22.38 8.16
C ASN A 98 9.81 -23.25 8.19
N LYS A 99 9.00 -23.14 9.24
CA LYS A 99 7.70 -23.82 9.35
C LYS A 99 6.58 -22.82 9.13
N ARG A 100 5.68 -23.12 8.19
CA ARG A 100 4.45 -22.35 8.01
C ARG A 100 3.55 -22.52 9.23
N ILE A 101 3.24 -21.41 9.89
CA ILE A 101 2.37 -21.36 11.08
C ILE A 101 1.00 -20.73 10.78
N LEU A 102 0.89 -19.96 9.69
CA LEU A 102 -0.37 -19.36 9.25
C LEU A 102 -0.46 -19.39 7.71
N ARG A 103 -1.67 -19.65 7.20
CA ARG A 103 -2.06 -19.30 5.83
C ARG A 103 -3.53 -18.92 5.80
N GLU A 104 -3.80 -17.64 5.56
CA GLU A 104 -5.16 -17.09 5.59
C GLU A 104 -5.45 -16.34 4.29
N LYS A 105 -6.66 -16.54 3.75
CA LYS A 105 -7.14 -15.75 2.62
C LYS A 105 -7.39 -14.32 3.07
N MET A 106 -6.94 -13.36 2.28
CA MET A 106 -7.11 -11.94 2.53
C MET A 106 -8.39 -11.46 1.86
N VAL A 107 -9.27 -10.84 2.65
CA VAL A 107 -10.53 -10.26 2.19
C VAL A 107 -10.44 -8.75 2.38
N ALA A 108 -10.62 -8.00 1.30
CA ALA A 108 -10.59 -6.53 1.37
C ALA A 108 -11.66 -6.03 2.35
N ILE A 109 -11.27 -5.11 3.22
CA ILE A 109 -12.23 -4.40 4.06
C ILE A 109 -12.67 -3.19 3.25
N GLU A 110 -13.85 -3.27 2.64
CA GLU A 110 -14.44 -2.10 2.00
C GLU A 110 -14.62 -1.01 3.06
N LYS A 111 -13.88 0.09 2.94
CA LYS A 111 -14.29 1.33 3.59
C LYS A 111 -15.60 1.69 2.93
N ASN A 112 -16.72 1.53 3.64
CA ASN A 112 -18.00 2.11 3.27
C ASN A 112 -17.77 3.60 2.97
N LEU A 113 -17.57 3.93 1.70
CA LEU A 113 -17.72 5.29 1.22
C LEU A 113 -19.21 5.53 1.35
N LEU A 114 -19.61 6.23 2.41
CA LEU A 114 -20.94 6.84 2.48
C LEU A 114 -21.11 7.56 1.14
N LYS A 115 -21.96 7.00 0.27
CA LYS A 115 -22.46 7.73 -0.89
C LYS A 115 -23.29 8.86 -0.31
N VAL A 116 -22.65 10.01 -0.14
CA VAL A 116 -23.39 11.26 0.07
C VAL A 116 -24.01 11.55 -1.28
N ASP A 117 -25.26 11.11 -1.46
CA ASP A 117 -26.07 11.60 -2.56
C ASP A 117 -26.25 13.10 -2.36
N LEU A 118 -25.56 13.87 -3.20
CA LEU A 118 -25.85 15.29 -3.35
C LEU A 118 -27.21 15.39 -4.03
N LYS A 119 -28.19 15.83 -3.25
CA LYS A 119 -29.58 16.06 -3.62
C LYS A 119 -29.72 17.22 -4.61
#